data_AF-A0A235HQI7-F1
#
_entry.id   AF-A0A235HQI7-F1
#
_cell.length_a   1.000
_cell.length_b   1.000
_cell.length_c   1.000
_cell.angle_alpha   90.00
_cell.angle_beta   90.00
_cell.angle_gamma   90.00
#
_symmetry.space_group_name_H-M   'P 1'
#
loop_
_entity.id
_entity.type
_entity.pdbx_description
1 polymer ?
#
loop_
_entity_poly.entity_id
_entity_poly.type
_entity_poly.pdbx_seq_one_letter_code
_entity_poly.pdbx_strand_id
1 'polypeptide(L)'
;MTIFQKRPLTSASETEIRQAAVNYTLAHSCQFKILSGTPEAIFARPIKAAEIPSTGFGEFEFMGKEPPLMLVVLKGNFDISGFPSSNPRRSTKYTAYIFDLQAGTPIFSATGLTGKYFRNALNDSTLPDDLESVDL
;
A
#
# COMPACT_ATOMS: atom_id res chain seq x y z
N MET A 1 17.01 0.82 12.69
CA MET A 1 16.24 0.83 11.43
C MET A 1 16.15 -0.61 10.96
N THR A 2 14.98 -1.24 11.05
CA THR A 2 14.84 -2.65 10.68
C THR A 2 14.64 -2.71 9.16
N ILE A 3 15.62 -3.26 8.46
CA ILE A 3 15.60 -3.43 7.01
C ILE A 3 14.47 -4.42 6.67
N PHE A 4 13.70 -4.16 5.62
CA PHE A 4 12.72 -5.12 5.11
C PHE A 4 13.41 -6.47 4.82
N GLN A 5 12.90 -7.54 5.40
CA GLN A 5 13.37 -8.89 5.14
C GLN A 5 12.29 -9.64 4.39
N LYS A 6 12.57 -9.96 3.12
CA LYS A 6 11.70 -10.81 2.31
C LYS A 6 11.69 -12.22 2.91
N ARG A 7 10.53 -12.63 3.43
CA ARG A 7 10.27 -13.96 3.97
C ARG A 7 8.78 -14.26 3.87
N PRO A 8 8.36 -15.52 3.76
CA PRO A 8 6.93 -15.87 3.83
C PRO A 8 6.27 -15.27 5.09
N LEU A 9 5.08 -14.73 4.89
CA LEU A 9 4.21 -14.10 5.90
C LEU A 9 2.90 -14.87 6.09
N THR A 10 2.80 -16.10 5.59
CA THR A 10 1.58 -16.92 5.65
C THR A 10 1.13 -17.27 7.07
N SER A 11 2.04 -17.27 8.04
CA SER A 11 1.75 -17.47 9.47
C SER A 11 1.86 -16.20 10.29
N ALA A 12 2.06 -15.04 9.65
CA ALA A 12 2.21 -13.77 10.34
C ALA A 12 0.84 -13.23 10.77
N SER A 13 0.81 -12.56 11.92
CA SER A 13 -0.34 -11.78 12.35
C SER A 13 -0.55 -10.55 11.46
N GLU A 14 -1.75 -9.98 11.48
CA GLU A 14 -2.03 -8.73 10.76
C GLU A 14 -1.06 -7.61 11.16
N THR A 15 -0.75 -7.47 12.45
CA THR A 15 0.21 -6.48 12.97
C THR A 15 1.60 -6.65 12.36
N GLU A 16 2.08 -7.89 12.22
CA GLU A 16 3.37 -8.17 11.60
C GLU A 16 3.36 -7.87 10.10
N ILE A 17 2.26 -8.14 9.40
CA ILE A 17 2.11 -7.81 7.98
C ILE A 17 2.07 -6.28 7.77
N ARG A 18 1.32 -5.56 8.62
CA ARG A 18 1.30 -4.10 8.66
C ARG A 18 2.71 -3.53 8.85
N GLN A 19 3.47 -4.08 9.80
CA GLN A 19 4.86 -3.67 10.02
C GLN A 19 5.77 -4.03 8.85
N ALA A 20 5.57 -5.18 8.19
CA ALA A 20 6.31 -5.56 7.00
C ALA A 20 6.09 -4.57 5.85
N ALA A 21 4.88 -4.05 5.68
CA ALA A 21 4.56 -3.02 4.69
C ALA A 21 5.25 -1.67 4.99
N VAL A 22 5.28 -1.26 6.27
CA VAL A 22 6.05 -0.07 6.70
C VAL A 22 7.54 -0.27 6.43
N ASN A 23 8.10 -1.42 6.82
CA ASN A 23 9.50 -1.74 6.60
C ASN A 23 9.84 -1.79 5.11
N TYR A 24 8.95 -2.34 4.28
CA TYR A 24 9.11 -2.36 2.82
C TYR A 24 9.23 -0.94 2.27
N THR A 25 8.31 -0.05 2.67
CA THR A 25 8.32 1.37 2.27
C THR A 25 9.63 2.04 2.66
N LEU A 26 10.08 1.84 3.90
CA LEU A 26 11.34 2.38 4.42
C LEU A 26 12.58 1.88 3.65
N ALA A 27 12.56 0.62 3.23
CA ALA A 27 13.66 0.00 2.48
C ALA A 27 13.71 0.48 1.02
N HIS A 28 12.59 0.94 0.45
CA HIS A 28 12.48 1.42 -0.93
C HIS A 28 12.49 2.95 -1.00
N SER A 29 13.38 3.59 -0.23
CA SER A 29 13.46 5.06 -0.13
C SER A 29 13.82 5.77 -1.43
N CYS A 30 14.36 5.06 -2.42
CA CYS A 30 14.55 5.57 -3.77
C CYS A 30 13.22 5.82 -4.50
N GLN A 31 12.15 5.14 -4.11
CA GLN A 31 10.79 5.29 -4.65
C GLN A 31 9.88 6.09 -3.71
N PHE A 32 10.06 5.91 -2.40
CA PHE A 32 9.26 6.53 -1.35
C PHE A 32 10.14 7.24 -0.33
N LYS A 33 10.62 8.44 -0.67
CA LYS A 33 11.39 9.24 0.29
C LYS A 33 10.43 9.82 1.33
N ILE A 34 10.64 9.51 2.60
CA ILE A 34 9.83 10.08 3.69
C ILE A 34 10.25 11.53 3.90
N LEU A 35 9.31 12.45 3.70
CA LEU A 35 9.53 13.88 3.90
C LEU A 35 9.43 14.28 5.38
N SER A 36 8.46 13.71 6.10
CA SER A 36 8.30 13.92 7.55
C SER A 36 7.45 12.83 8.21
N GLY A 37 7.55 12.73 9.53
CA GLY A 37 6.79 11.77 10.34
C GLY A 37 7.23 10.31 10.15
N THR A 38 6.46 9.40 10.75
CA THR A 38 6.65 7.95 10.59
C THR A 38 5.44 7.39 9.85
N PRO A 39 5.63 6.64 8.74
CA PRO A 39 4.55 5.96 8.07
C PRO A 39 3.85 4.95 8.98
N GLU A 40 2.54 4.87 8.86
CA GLU A 40 1.70 3.96 9.65
C GLU A 40 0.78 3.18 8.72
N ALA A 41 0.67 1.87 8.94
CA ALA A 41 -0.34 1.06 8.27
C ALA A 41 -1.69 1.24 8.96
N ILE A 42 -2.57 2.01 8.34
CA ILE A 42 -3.89 2.39 8.90
C ILE A 42 -4.97 1.36 8.57
N PHE A 43 -4.76 0.54 7.55
CA PHE A 43 -5.71 -0.49 7.13
C PHE A 43 -4.97 -1.73 6.65
N ALA A 44 -5.54 -2.89 6.95
CA ALA A 44 -5.13 -4.15 6.38
C ALA A 44 -6.32 -5.10 6.34
N ARG A 45 -6.47 -5.87 5.25
CA ARG A 45 -7.38 -7.00 5.20
C ARG A 45 -6.89 -8.05 4.21
N PRO A 46 -7.29 -9.32 4.38
CA PRO A 46 -7.21 -10.30 3.31
C PRO A 46 -7.99 -9.81 2.08
N ILE A 47 -7.45 -10.07 0.90
CA ILE A 47 -8.11 -9.79 -0.39
C ILE A 47 -7.93 -11.00 -1.30
N LYS A 48 -8.88 -11.24 -2.20
CA LYS A 48 -8.73 -12.24 -3.27
C LYS A 48 -8.50 -11.56 -4.60
N ALA A 49 -7.82 -12.23 -5.53
CA ALA A 49 -7.58 -11.78 -6.89
C ALA A 49 -8.87 -11.30 -7.57
N ALA A 50 -9.97 -12.07 -7.41
CA ALA A 50 -11.28 -11.76 -7.97
C ALA A 50 -11.94 -10.50 -7.39
N GLU A 51 -11.53 -10.03 -6.21
CA GLU A 51 -12.04 -8.79 -5.61
C GLU A 51 -11.31 -7.56 -6.13
N ILE A 52 -10.06 -7.70 -6.59
CA ILE A 52 -9.21 -6.57 -6.97
C ILE A 52 -9.79 -5.73 -8.11
N PRO A 53 -10.42 -6.30 -9.17
CA PRO A 53 -11.02 -5.49 -10.24
C PRO A 53 -12.07 -4.49 -9.72
N SER A 54 -12.87 -4.89 -8.73
CA SER A 54 -13.88 -4.02 -8.12
C SER A 54 -13.29 -2.84 -7.33
N THR A 55 -12.01 -2.93 -6.95
CA THR A 55 -11.31 -1.85 -6.24
C THR A 55 -10.73 -0.79 -7.17
N GLY A 56 -10.72 -1.03 -8.48
CA GLY A 56 -10.05 -0.14 -9.44
C GLY A 56 -8.52 -0.24 -9.44
N PHE A 57 -7.93 -1.20 -8.71
CA PHE A 57 -6.49 -1.47 -8.72
C PHE A 57 -6.04 -2.35 -9.91
N GLY A 58 -6.97 -2.67 -10.81
CA GLY A 58 -6.74 -3.49 -12.00
C GLY A 58 -7.06 -4.97 -11.77
N GLU A 59 -6.53 -5.81 -12.65
CA GLU A 59 -6.79 -7.25 -12.67
C GLU A 59 -5.50 -8.02 -12.40
N PHE A 60 -5.62 -9.13 -11.68
CA PHE A 60 -4.50 -9.97 -11.30
C PHE A 60 -4.80 -11.40 -11.72
N GLU A 61 -3.99 -11.91 -12.64
CA GLU A 61 -4.02 -13.31 -13.03
C GLU A 61 -2.81 -14.03 -12.44
N PHE A 62 -3.05 -15.19 -11.84
CA PHE A 62 -2.00 -16.04 -11.31
C PHE A 62 -1.86 -17.29 -12.18
N MET A 63 -0.62 -17.58 -12.58
CA MET A 63 -0.30 -18.85 -13.24
C MET A 63 -0.31 -19.96 -12.18
N GLY A 64 -1.49 -20.52 -11.90
CA GLY A 64 -1.67 -21.60 -10.94
C GLY A 64 -2.57 -21.21 -9.76
N LYS A 65 -2.28 -21.75 -8.58
CA LYS A 65 -3.06 -21.48 -7.37
C LYS A 65 -2.77 -20.06 -6.87
N GLU A 66 -3.83 -19.28 -6.68
CA GLU A 66 -3.76 -17.98 -6.02
C GLU A 66 -3.13 -18.12 -4.62
N PRO A 67 -2.04 -17.36 -4.33
CA PRO A 67 -1.46 -17.35 -2.99
C PRO A 67 -2.33 -16.54 -2.03
N PRO A 68 -2.18 -16.69 -0.71
CA PRO A 68 -2.84 -15.80 0.24
C PRO A 68 -2.37 -14.36 0.03
N LEU A 69 -3.31 -13.44 -0.24
CA LEU A 69 -3.00 -12.03 -0.44
C LEU A 69 -3.49 -11.16 0.73
N MET A 70 -2.75 -10.08 0.99
CA MET A 70 -3.15 -9.06 1.95
C MET A 70 -3.08 -7.68 1.33
N LEU A 71 -4.18 -6.94 1.37
CA LEU A 71 -4.20 -5.52 1.05
C LEU A 71 -3.84 -4.72 2.31
N VAL A 72 -2.90 -3.78 2.19
CA VAL A 72 -2.47 -2.90 3.28
C VAL A 72 -2.43 -1.46 2.76
N VAL A 73 -3.00 -0.50 3.50
CA VAL A 73 -2.91 0.94 3.20
C VAL A 73 -2.09 1.61 4.29
N LEU A 74 -1.10 2.38 3.86
CA LEU A 74 -0.24 3.18 4.72
C LEU A 74 -0.55 4.66 4.53
N LYS A 75 -0.48 5.39 5.64
CA LYS A 75 -0.50 6.83 5.70
C LYS A 75 0.90 7.34 6.07
N GLY A 76 1.33 8.41 5.45
CA GLY A 76 2.60 9.08 5.71
C GLY A 76 2.72 10.39 4.94
N ASN A 77 3.95 10.88 4.81
CA ASN A 77 4.27 12.02 3.95
C ASN A 77 5.44 11.62 3.05
N PHE A 78 5.13 11.27 1.81
CA PHE A 78 6.08 10.65 0.89
C PHE A 78 6.37 11.57 -0.29
N ASP A 79 7.63 11.66 -0.68
CA ASP A 79 8.06 12.06 -2.00
C ASP A 79 8.18 10.80 -2.88
N ILE A 80 7.43 10.81 -3.98
CA ILE A 80 7.28 9.73 -4.95
C ILE A 80 7.88 10.08 -6.31
N SER A 81 8.80 11.05 -6.38
CA SER A 81 9.50 11.41 -7.61
C SER A 81 10.27 10.26 -8.25
N GLY A 82 10.71 9.27 -7.47
CA GLY A 82 11.32 8.03 -7.96
C GLY A 82 10.33 6.89 -8.21
N PHE A 83 9.04 7.09 -7.93
CA PHE A 83 8.00 6.11 -8.22
C PHE A 83 7.59 6.24 -9.70
N PRO A 84 7.59 5.16 -10.49
CA PRO A 84 7.22 5.21 -11.90
C PRO A 84 5.72 5.47 -12.02
N SER A 85 5.36 6.75 -12.13
CA SER A 85 3.98 7.21 -12.24
C SER A 85 3.84 8.15 -13.43
N SER A 86 2.70 8.06 -14.13
CA SER A 86 2.34 9.01 -15.20
C SER A 86 1.93 10.38 -14.66
N ASN A 87 1.85 10.54 -13.33
CA ASN A 87 1.43 11.76 -12.68
C ASN A 87 2.67 12.64 -12.39
N PRO A 88 2.71 13.92 -12.80
CA PRO A 88 3.85 14.82 -12.54
C PRO A 88 4.03 15.16 -11.05
N ARG A 89 3.13 14.70 -10.18
CA ARG A 89 3.15 14.98 -8.75
C ARG A 89 4.29 14.25 -8.07
N ARG A 90 5.00 14.98 -7.22
CA ARG A 90 6.17 14.47 -6.49
C ARG A 90 5.84 14.04 -5.07
N SER A 91 4.65 14.32 -4.53
CA SER A 91 4.29 13.95 -3.16
C SER A 91 2.95 13.24 -3.05
N THR A 92 2.81 12.40 -2.03
CA THR A 92 1.58 11.67 -1.69
C THR A 92 1.49 11.42 -0.19
N LYS A 93 0.27 11.23 0.33
CA LYS A 93 0.03 10.91 1.74
C LYS A 93 -0.25 9.43 1.98
N TYR A 94 -0.71 8.74 0.95
CA TYR A 94 -1.11 7.35 1.06
C TYR A 94 -0.42 6.49 0.03
N THR A 95 -0.08 5.27 0.44
CA THR A 95 0.35 4.19 -0.43
C THR A 95 -0.40 2.93 -0.04
N ALA A 96 -0.76 2.09 -0.99
CA ALA A 96 -1.36 0.80 -0.76
C ALA A 96 -0.52 -0.28 -1.39
N TYR A 97 -0.46 -1.44 -0.75
CA TYR A 97 0.21 -2.64 -1.24
C TYR A 97 -0.77 -3.81 -1.26
N ILE A 98 -0.67 -4.64 -2.29
CA ILE A 98 -1.18 -6.01 -2.23
C ILE A 98 0.04 -6.90 -2.05
N PHE A 99 0.15 -7.53 -0.89
CA PHE A 99 1.19 -8.49 -0.55
C PHE A 99 0.79 -9.88 -1.02
N ASP A 100 1.71 -10.55 -1.71
CA ASP A 100 1.72 -12.01 -1.74
C ASP A 100 2.36 -12.49 -0.42
N LEU A 101 1.56 -13.09 0.45
CA LEU A 101 2.04 -13.56 1.76
C LEU A 101 2.90 -14.80 1.63
N GLN A 102 2.75 -15.60 0.56
CA GLN A 102 3.62 -16.74 0.31
C GLN A 102 5.02 -16.28 -0.11
N ALA A 103 5.11 -15.30 -1.02
CA ALA A 103 6.38 -14.73 -1.46
C ALA A 103 6.97 -13.72 -0.46
N GLY A 104 6.13 -13.18 0.43
CA GLY A 104 6.55 -12.23 1.47
C GLY A 104 6.88 -10.84 0.95
N THR A 105 6.24 -10.39 -0.14
CA THR A 105 6.56 -9.13 -0.81
C THR A 105 5.33 -8.54 -1.51
N PRO A 106 5.25 -7.21 -1.69
CA PRO A 106 4.24 -6.61 -2.54
C PRO A 106 4.34 -7.11 -3.98
N ILE A 107 3.19 -7.39 -4.58
CA ILE A 107 3.01 -7.65 -6.01
C ILE A 107 2.32 -6.47 -6.73
N PHE A 108 1.82 -5.52 -5.95
CA PHE A 108 1.21 -4.30 -6.42
C PHE A 108 1.47 -3.15 -5.47
N SER A 109 1.52 -1.94 -6.01
CA SER A 109 1.50 -0.72 -5.23
C SER A 109 0.70 0.37 -5.94
N ALA A 110 -0.06 1.14 -5.16
CA ALA A 110 -0.76 2.34 -5.64
C ALA A 110 -0.51 3.50 -4.68
N THR A 111 -0.58 4.73 -5.18
CA THR A 111 -0.45 5.94 -4.35
C THR A 111 -1.70 6.80 -4.44
N GLY A 112 -1.99 7.52 -3.36
CA GLY A 112 -3.14 8.41 -3.28
C GLY A 112 -2.84 9.65 -2.44
N LEU A 113 -3.17 10.83 -2.98
CA LEU A 113 -2.97 12.09 -2.28
C LEU A 113 -3.85 12.20 -1.02
N THR A 114 -5.02 11.58 -1.07
CA THR A 114 -6.05 11.63 -0.05
C THR A 114 -6.52 10.22 0.26
N GLY A 115 -7.02 10.01 1.48
CA GLY A 115 -7.60 8.73 1.86
C GLY A 115 -8.87 8.41 1.06
N LYS A 116 -9.53 9.44 0.51
CA LYS A 116 -10.75 9.34 -0.33
C LYS A 116 -10.62 8.30 -1.45
N TYR A 117 -9.47 8.29 -2.12
CA TYR A 117 -9.22 7.33 -3.19
C TYR A 117 -9.36 5.89 -2.68
N PHE A 118 -8.69 5.58 -1.56
CA PHE A 118 -8.73 4.25 -0.95
C PHE A 118 -10.07 3.96 -0.27
N ARG A 119 -10.70 4.93 0.39
CA ARG A 119 -12.06 4.83 0.94
C ARG A 119 -13.05 4.41 -0.15
N ASN A 120 -13.02 5.06 -1.31
CA ASN A 120 -13.94 4.76 -2.41
C ASN A 120 -13.60 3.41 -3.07
N ALA A 121 -12.32 3.19 -3.39
CA ALA A 121 -11.84 1.94 -3.98
C ALA A 121 -12.19 0.71 -3.12
N LEU A 122 -12.14 0.86 -1.80
CA LEU A 122 -12.35 -0.26 -0.88
C LEU A 122 -13.76 -0.27 -0.27
N ASN A 123 -14.59 0.72 -0.63
CA ASN A 123 -15.90 0.96 -0.04
C ASN A 123 -15.89 0.89 1.50
N ASP A 124 -14.87 1.49 2.12
CA ASP A 124 -14.63 1.42 3.56
C ASP A 124 -14.63 2.82 4.19
N SER A 125 -15.68 3.12 4.96
CA SER A 125 -15.87 4.41 5.62
C SER A 125 -14.93 4.66 6.82
N THR A 126 -14.16 3.66 7.26
CA THR A 126 -13.16 3.83 8.33
C THR A 126 -11.87 4.47 7.81
N LEU A 127 -11.59 4.35 6.51
CA LEU A 127 -10.45 5.01 5.87
C LEU A 127 -10.65 6.53 5.85
N PRO A 128 -9.61 7.36 6.01
CA PRO A 128 -9.75 8.82 5.97
C PRO A 128 -10.38 9.33 4.67
N ASP A 129 -11.13 10.44 4.74
CA ASP A 129 -11.59 11.22 3.58
C ASP A 129 -11.01 12.63 3.62
N ASP A 130 -9.73 12.73 4.01
CA ASP A 130 -9.02 13.99 4.05
C ASP A 130 -8.84 14.54 2.62
N LEU A 131 -9.89 15.18 2.12
CA LEU A 131 -9.79 16.18 1.06
C LEU A 131 -8.92 17.29 1.63
N GLU A 132 -7.72 17.48 1.09
CA GLU A 132 -7.08 18.77 1.30
C GLU A 132 -7.99 19.83 0.70
N SER A 133 -8.35 20.82 1.50
CA SER A 133 -8.55 22.17 0.99
C SER A 133 -7.31 22.47 0.17
N VAL A 134 -7.46 22.42 -1.16
CA VAL A 134 -6.44 22.95 -2.05
C VAL A 134 -6.46 24.44 -1.76
N ASP A 135 -5.60 24.91 -0.87
CA ASP A 135 -5.23 26.32 -0.85
C ASP A 135 -4.49 26.55 -2.18
N LEU A 136 -5.29 26.85 -3.21
CA LEU A 136 -4.85 27.42 -4.48
C LEU A 136 -4.48 28.89 -4.28
#